data_AF-A0A9D1QB30-F1
#
_entry.id   AF-A0A9D1QB30-F1
#
_cell.length_a   1.000
_cell.length_b   1.000
_cell.length_c   1.000
_cell.angle_alpha   90.00
_cell.angle_beta   90.00
_cell.angle_gamma   90.00
#
_symmetry.space_group_name_H-M   'P 1'
#
loop_
_entity.id
_entity.type
_entity.pdbx_description
1 polymer ?
#
loop_
_entity_poly.entity_id
_entity_poly.type
_entity_poly.pdbx_seq_one_letter_code
_entity_poly.pdbx_strand_id
1 'polypeptide(L)'
;MDPLISKESSFQDASNRLSSLIKKIALADRMDDKTAEQYAEQLNDYYNSGHYNLYSSTYSWMHRDATDDSDLDYLEYNFNQIMVAYKRKYPKDKKGLERVTKLADYVLLEKARAGVQSSLKLGVTKNLNEAKTVLRDLNKLKGEIEDSRKESSAQTITVLSIFTGIAMAFFGGFSLLGSAFDSLRYGVPAVAIVSLIVGFILFNTIFVFLYVASKISGNPISGCGNRDCVSCEVNSSCKEKDGCLSRIFKRYQLICIIDIVLVVLLVIFTILFFITGGVKTTTADEASSTVTTQSASSEMDGVPSSVAASVAESISQRQEEQPASSSVQG
;
A
#
# COMPACT_ATOMS: atom_id res chain seq x y z
N MET A 1 30.86 20.13 -63.79
CA MET A 1 31.03 20.20 -62.33
C MET A 1 30.05 21.23 -61.82
N ASP A 2 29.15 20.86 -60.93
CA ASP A 2 28.12 21.77 -60.45
C ASP A 2 28.65 22.79 -59.45
N PRO A 3 28.33 24.09 -59.62
CA PRO A 3 28.85 25.16 -58.76
C PRO A 3 28.32 25.07 -57.31
N LEU A 4 27.20 24.36 -57.10
CA LEU A 4 26.65 24.07 -55.77
C LEU A 4 27.57 23.14 -54.97
N ILE A 5 28.00 22.03 -55.57
CA ILE A 5 28.87 21.02 -54.92
C ILE A 5 30.23 21.63 -54.52
N SER A 6 30.76 22.55 -55.33
CA SER A 6 32.00 23.28 -54.97
C SER A 6 31.84 24.28 -53.82
N LYS A 7 30.63 24.81 -53.58
CA LYS A 7 30.37 25.71 -52.45
C LYS A 7 30.13 24.95 -51.14
N GLU A 8 29.45 23.80 -51.22
CA GLU A 8 29.08 23.01 -50.06
C GLU A 8 30.31 22.34 -49.41
N SER A 9 31.22 21.79 -50.22
CA SER A 9 32.55 21.34 -49.78
C SER A 9 33.37 22.48 -49.15
N SER A 10 33.51 23.62 -49.84
CA SER A 10 34.22 24.80 -49.33
C SER A 10 33.68 25.32 -47.99
N PHE A 11 32.36 25.25 -47.77
CA PHE A 11 31.72 25.62 -46.51
C PHE A 11 32.02 24.61 -45.39
N GLN A 12 31.92 23.31 -45.68
CA GLN A 12 32.18 22.26 -44.70
C GLN A 12 33.66 22.25 -44.26
N ASP A 13 34.60 22.47 -45.17
CA ASP A 13 36.04 22.54 -44.84
C ASP A 13 36.36 23.75 -43.96
N ALA A 14 35.75 24.91 -44.23
CA ALA A 14 35.88 26.10 -43.37
C ALA A 14 35.30 25.84 -41.97
N SER A 15 34.13 25.19 -41.89
CA SER A 15 33.49 24.76 -40.64
C SER A 15 34.40 23.84 -39.81
N ASN A 16 34.93 22.80 -40.45
CA ASN A 16 35.83 21.82 -39.84
C ASN A 16 37.12 22.49 -39.33
N ARG A 17 37.74 23.36 -40.15
CA ARG A 17 38.94 24.11 -39.79
C ARG A 17 38.70 25.00 -38.57
N LEU A 18 37.61 25.77 -38.55
CA LEU A 18 37.26 26.65 -37.43
C LEU A 18 36.95 25.86 -36.15
N SER A 19 36.13 24.80 -36.22
CA SER A 19 35.85 23.93 -35.07
C SER A 19 37.13 23.31 -34.50
N SER A 20 38.05 22.88 -35.36
CA SER A 20 39.35 22.32 -34.93
C SER A 20 40.25 23.33 -34.23
N LEU A 21 40.21 24.62 -34.62
CA LEU A 21 40.94 25.69 -33.94
C LEU A 21 40.34 25.95 -32.56
N ILE A 22 39.02 26.06 -32.45
CA ILE A 22 38.32 26.36 -31.19
C ILE A 22 38.50 25.22 -30.19
N LYS A 23 38.38 23.96 -30.62
CA LYS A 23 38.67 22.78 -29.79
C LYS A 23 40.11 22.79 -29.25
N LYS A 24 41.09 23.21 -30.06
CA LYS A 24 42.50 23.34 -29.63
C LYS A 24 42.75 24.52 -28.69
N ILE A 25 42.01 25.62 -28.83
CA ILE A 25 42.08 26.80 -27.94
C ILE A 25 41.45 26.49 -26.57
N ALA A 26 40.42 25.65 -26.55
CA ALA A 26 39.77 25.17 -25.32
C ALA A 26 40.64 24.18 -24.55
N LEU A 27 41.04 23.08 -25.20
CA LEU A 27 41.88 22.01 -24.64
C LEU A 27 43.36 22.40 -24.45
N ALA A 28 43.68 23.70 -24.57
CA ALA A 28 44.99 24.23 -24.23
C ALA A 28 45.01 24.66 -22.77
N ASP A 29 46.00 24.17 -22.02
CA ASP A 29 46.42 24.78 -20.77
C ASP A 29 46.63 26.29 -20.91
N ARG A 30 46.58 27.00 -19.78
CA ARG A 30 46.74 28.45 -19.66
C ARG A 30 47.81 29.02 -20.63
N MET A 31 47.33 29.63 -21.70
CA MET A 31 48.13 29.93 -22.90
C MET A 31 49.22 30.98 -22.65
N ASP A 32 50.44 30.72 -23.16
CA ASP A 32 51.55 31.68 -23.15
C ASP A 32 51.52 32.65 -24.34
N ASP A 33 52.28 33.74 -24.26
CA ASP A 33 52.40 34.76 -25.31
C ASP A 33 52.75 34.18 -26.69
N LYS A 34 53.61 33.16 -26.74
CA LYS A 34 54.06 32.55 -28.00
C LYS A 34 52.94 31.72 -28.64
N THR A 35 52.25 30.91 -27.84
CA THR A 35 51.13 30.09 -28.30
C THR A 35 49.94 30.97 -28.70
N ALA A 36 49.67 32.05 -27.95
CA ALA A 36 48.66 33.04 -28.30
C ALA A 36 48.94 33.72 -29.66
N GLU A 37 50.21 34.04 -29.97
CA GLU A 37 50.58 34.55 -31.28
C GLU A 37 50.40 33.52 -32.42
N GLN A 38 50.64 32.23 -32.17
CA GLN A 38 50.42 31.17 -33.17
C GLN A 38 48.93 30.96 -33.47
N TYR A 39 48.04 31.08 -32.49
CA TYR A 39 46.60 31.05 -32.74
C TYR A 39 46.08 32.35 -33.37
N ALA A 40 46.67 33.52 -33.03
CA ALA A 40 46.38 34.78 -33.70
C ALA A 40 46.76 34.75 -35.20
N GLU A 41 47.90 34.16 -35.57
CA GLU A 41 48.28 33.87 -36.96
C GLU A 41 47.26 32.97 -37.66
N GLN A 42 46.93 31.82 -37.08
CA GLN A 42 45.97 30.86 -37.67
C GLN A 42 44.57 31.46 -37.88
N LEU A 43 44.11 32.33 -36.99
CA LEU A 43 42.84 33.06 -37.13
C LEU A 43 42.93 34.19 -38.16
N ASN A 44 44.02 34.95 -38.20
CA ASN A 44 44.29 35.95 -39.24
C ASN A 44 44.23 35.30 -40.64
N ASP A 45 44.91 34.18 -40.82
CA ASP A 45 44.97 33.46 -42.09
C ASP A 45 43.60 32.88 -42.48
N TYR A 46 42.84 32.37 -41.51
CA TYR A 46 41.46 31.92 -41.71
C TYR A 46 40.56 33.06 -42.20
N TYR A 47 40.63 34.25 -41.58
CA TYR A 47 39.80 35.39 -41.98
C TYR A 47 40.23 36.05 -43.30
N ASN A 48 41.54 36.10 -43.58
CA ASN A 48 42.09 36.60 -44.84
C ASN A 48 41.83 35.64 -46.01
N SER A 49 41.61 34.35 -45.75
CA SER A 49 41.08 33.38 -46.72
C SER A 49 39.62 33.65 -47.12
N GLY A 50 39.00 34.73 -46.62
CA GLY A 50 37.63 35.12 -46.92
C GLY A 50 36.56 34.48 -46.02
N HIS A 51 36.95 33.57 -45.11
CA HIS A 51 36.01 32.90 -44.21
C HIS A 51 35.44 33.84 -43.14
N TYR A 52 34.36 33.37 -42.49
CA TYR A 52 33.62 34.08 -41.45
C TYR A 52 33.40 33.16 -40.23
N ASN A 53 32.75 33.66 -39.18
CA ASN A 53 32.44 32.88 -37.97
C ASN A 53 31.26 31.94 -38.28
N LEU A 54 31.47 30.61 -38.21
CA LEU A 54 30.41 29.62 -38.35
C LEU A 54 29.89 29.20 -36.97
N TYR A 55 28.79 29.81 -36.53
CA TYR A 55 28.18 29.58 -35.21
C TYR A 55 27.79 28.11 -34.94
N SER A 56 27.46 27.35 -35.98
CA SER A 56 27.18 25.91 -35.89
C SER A 56 28.42 25.07 -35.55
N SER A 57 29.61 25.50 -35.97
CA SER A 57 30.89 24.80 -35.74
C SER A 57 31.32 24.84 -34.27
N THR A 58 30.96 25.92 -33.57
CA THR A 58 31.05 26.09 -32.11
C THR A 58 30.00 25.24 -31.40
N TYR A 59 28.73 25.40 -31.78
CA TYR A 59 27.60 24.77 -31.12
C TYR A 59 27.75 23.24 -31.05
N SER A 60 28.06 22.60 -32.19
CA SER A 60 28.14 21.14 -32.28
C SER A 60 29.25 20.54 -31.43
N TRP A 61 30.38 21.23 -31.26
CA TRP A 61 31.47 20.74 -30.42
C TRP A 61 31.12 20.95 -28.93
N MET A 62 30.72 22.17 -28.56
CA MET A 62 30.42 22.56 -27.17
C MET A 62 29.29 21.73 -26.52
N HIS A 63 28.32 21.24 -27.31
CA HIS A 63 27.16 20.51 -26.80
C HIS A 63 27.25 18.98 -26.88
N ARG A 64 28.30 18.43 -27.50
CA ARG A 64 28.45 16.98 -27.78
C ARG A 64 29.82 16.40 -27.41
N ASP A 65 30.88 17.19 -27.59
CA ASP A 65 32.27 16.74 -27.62
C ASP A 65 33.18 17.47 -26.60
N ALA A 66 32.66 18.48 -25.90
CA ALA A 66 33.23 18.99 -24.65
C ALA A 66 32.63 18.14 -23.53
N THR A 67 33.46 17.33 -22.88
CA THR A 67 33.01 16.21 -22.03
C THR A 67 32.96 16.56 -20.55
N ASP A 68 33.82 17.49 -20.11
CA ASP A 68 33.88 17.98 -18.74
C ASP A 68 34.04 19.51 -18.74
N ASP A 69 33.61 20.20 -17.68
CA ASP A 69 33.68 21.69 -17.64
C ASP A 69 35.13 22.19 -17.54
N SER A 70 36.04 21.34 -17.04
CA SER A 70 37.48 21.58 -17.00
C SER A 70 38.13 21.65 -18.39
N ASP A 71 37.55 21.01 -19.41
CA ASP A 71 37.97 21.17 -20.83
C ASP A 71 37.82 22.64 -21.31
N LEU A 72 37.15 23.48 -20.52
CA LEU A 72 36.77 24.85 -20.83
C LEU A 72 37.28 25.87 -19.80
N ASP A 73 38.09 25.48 -18.79
CA ASP A 73 38.51 26.36 -17.69
C ASP A 73 39.36 27.55 -18.18
N TYR A 74 40.36 27.29 -19.01
CA TYR A 74 41.23 28.34 -19.56
C TYR A 74 40.67 29.01 -20.82
N LEU A 75 39.50 28.61 -21.31
CA LEU A 75 38.92 29.08 -22.57
C LEU A 75 38.86 30.63 -22.68
N GLU A 76 38.34 31.28 -21.64
CA GLU A 76 38.23 32.75 -21.58
C GLU A 76 39.61 33.42 -21.51
N TYR A 77 40.52 32.87 -20.69
CA TYR A 77 41.89 33.37 -20.60
C TYR A 77 42.63 33.26 -21.94
N ASN A 78 42.51 32.11 -22.61
CA ASN A 78 43.16 31.79 -23.87
C ASN A 78 42.66 32.72 -24.99
N PHE A 79 41.34 32.92 -25.12
CA PHE A 79 40.78 33.89 -26.08
C PHE A 79 41.23 35.33 -25.79
N ASN A 80 41.32 35.73 -24.52
CA ASN A 80 41.84 37.05 -24.15
C ASN A 80 43.33 37.21 -24.55
N GLN A 81 44.18 36.20 -24.32
CA GLN A 81 45.59 36.26 -24.79
C GLN A 81 45.68 36.34 -26.31
N ILE A 82 44.87 35.56 -27.03
CA ILE A 82 44.82 35.59 -28.51
C ILE A 82 44.39 36.98 -29.01
N MET A 83 43.42 37.63 -28.37
CA MET A 83 43.00 39.00 -28.72
C MET A 83 44.11 40.03 -28.47
N VAL A 84 44.87 39.91 -27.37
CA VAL A 84 46.03 40.77 -27.08
C VAL A 84 47.15 40.54 -28.11
N ALA A 85 47.48 39.28 -28.40
CA ALA A 85 48.48 38.90 -29.40
C ALA A 85 48.10 39.39 -30.82
N TYR A 86 46.85 39.21 -31.24
CA TYR A 86 46.34 39.70 -32.52
C TYR A 86 46.46 41.22 -32.64
N LYS A 87 46.05 41.94 -31.59
CA LYS A 87 46.15 43.41 -31.53
C LYS A 87 47.59 43.92 -31.56
N ARG A 88 48.54 43.18 -30.94
CA ARG A 88 49.98 43.46 -30.98
C ARG A 88 50.56 43.24 -32.39
N LYS A 89 50.18 42.15 -33.04
CA LYS A 89 50.77 41.66 -34.29
C LYS A 89 50.19 42.31 -35.55
N TYR A 90 48.88 42.60 -35.53
CA TYR A 90 48.13 43.16 -36.66
C TYR A 90 47.43 44.50 -36.31
N PRO A 91 48.14 45.53 -35.80
CA PRO A 91 47.52 46.75 -35.25
C PRO A 91 46.75 47.61 -36.28
N LYS A 92 46.90 47.33 -37.59
CA LYS A 92 46.15 47.97 -38.68
C LYS A 92 44.89 47.19 -39.08
N ASP A 93 44.81 45.89 -38.79
CA ASP A 93 43.65 45.06 -39.13
C ASP A 93 42.57 45.14 -38.06
N LYS A 94 41.76 46.20 -38.14
CA LYS A 94 40.58 46.36 -37.30
C LYS A 94 39.48 45.33 -37.61
N LYS A 95 39.43 44.77 -38.84
CA LYS A 95 38.33 43.89 -39.28
C LYS A 95 38.51 42.45 -38.83
N GLY A 96 39.71 41.89 -38.92
CA GLY A 96 40.00 40.58 -38.35
C GLY A 96 39.97 40.61 -36.82
N LEU A 97 40.47 41.67 -36.18
CA LEU A 97 40.33 41.84 -34.73
C LEU A 97 38.85 41.87 -34.28
N GLU A 98 37.97 42.54 -35.03
CA GLU A 98 36.52 42.52 -34.81
C GLU A 98 35.95 41.09 -34.96
N ARG A 99 36.39 40.32 -35.97
CA ARG A 99 35.96 38.93 -36.19
C ARG A 99 36.43 37.97 -35.09
N VAL A 100 37.68 38.09 -34.63
CA VAL A 100 38.22 37.35 -33.48
C VAL A 100 37.42 37.68 -32.21
N THR A 101 37.16 38.97 -31.95
CA THR A 101 36.39 39.40 -30.78
C THR A 101 34.97 38.81 -30.80
N LYS A 102 34.29 38.86 -31.97
CA LYS A 102 32.98 38.23 -32.18
C LYS A 102 33.00 36.70 -32.14
N LEU A 103 34.16 36.07 -32.33
CA LEU A 103 34.31 34.63 -32.14
C LEU A 103 34.40 34.29 -30.66
N ALA A 104 35.27 34.99 -29.92
CA ALA A 104 35.43 34.82 -28.47
C ALA A 104 34.10 35.01 -27.73
N ASP A 105 33.40 36.12 -27.99
CA ASP A 105 32.08 36.43 -27.42
C ASP A 105 31.06 35.29 -27.65
N TYR A 106 30.94 34.80 -28.88
CA TYR A 106 30.05 33.69 -29.19
C TYR A 106 30.46 32.38 -28.50
N VAL A 107 31.76 32.05 -28.50
CA VAL A 107 32.29 30.84 -27.86
C VAL A 107 31.99 30.83 -26.36
N LEU A 108 32.16 31.97 -25.68
CA LEU A 108 31.92 32.11 -24.24
C LEU A 108 30.42 32.09 -23.90
N LEU A 109 29.58 32.71 -24.72
CA LEU A 109 28.12 32.61 -24.61
C LEU A 109 27.65 31.16 -24.77
N GLU A 110 28.27 30.40 -25.68
CA GLU A 110 27.96 28.98 -25.89
C GLU A 110 28.44 28.08 -24.74
N LYS A 111 29.60 28.38 -24.10
CA LYS A 111 30.00 27.74 -22.82
C LYS A 111 28.92 27.96 -21.77
N ALA A 112 28.49 29.20 -21.56
CA ALA A 112 27.48 29.54 -20.56
C ALA A 112 26.15 28.81 -20.82
N ARG A 113 25.72 28.70 -22.09
CA ARG A 113 24.52 27.93 -22.47
C ARG A 113 24.67 26.43 -22.19
N ALA A 114 25.84 25.85 -22.50
CA ALA A 114 26.10 24.43 -22.26
C ALA A 114 26.02 24.07 -20.75
N GLY A 115 26.53 24.93 -19.86
CA GLY A 115 26.43 24.75 -18.40
C GLY A 115 25.01 24.82 -17.84
N VAL A 116 24.15 25.68 -18.41
CA VAL A 116 22.71 25.68 -18.09
C VAL A 116 22.04 24.40 -18.58
N GLN A 117 22.39 23.92 -19.78
CA GLN A 117 21.81 22.70 -20.34
C GLN A 117 22.25 21.42 -19.60
N SER A 118 23.48 21.35 -19.09
CA SER A 118 23.99 20.21 -18.33
C SER A 118 23.35 20.13 -16.93
N SER A 119 23.25 21.26 -16.22
CA SER A 119 22.57 21.33 -14.91
C SER A 119 21.08 21.02 -15.02
N LEU A 120 20.39 21.48 -16.08
CA LEU A 120 18.99 21.12 -16.34
C LEU A 120 18.82 19.61 -16.59
N LYS A 121 19.68 18.98 -17.41
CA LYS A 121 19.70 17.53 -17.63
C LYS A 121 19.90 16.76 -16.31
N LEU A 122 20.80 17.23 -15.44
CA LEU A 122 21.07 16.59 -14.14
C LEU A 122 19.85 16.66 -13.21
N GLY A 123 19.13 17.78 -13.18
CA GLY A 123 17.87 17.91 -12.43
C GLY A 123 16.78 16.96 -12.96
N VAL A 124 16.53 16.98 -14.27
CA VAL A 124 15.50 16.12 -14.90
C VAL A 124 15.80 14.63 -14.68
N THR A 125 17.06 14.20 -14.80
CA THR A 125 17.42 12.78 -14.62
C THR A 125 17.37 12.32 -13.17
N LYS A 126 17.64 13.19 -12.17
CA LYS A 126 17.38 12.88 -10.75
C LYS A 126 15.89 12.69 -10.49
N ASN A 127 15.07 13.69 -10.87
CA ASN A 127 13.62 13.68 -10.67
C ASN A 127 12.95 12.45 -11.33
N LEU A 128 13.39 12.05 -12.53
CA LEU A 128 12.89 10.84 -13.20
C LEU A 128 13.24 9.54 -12.45
N ASN A 129 14.44 9.45 -11.87
CA ASN A 129 14.84 8.28 -11.09
C ASN A 129 14.09 8.20 -9.75
N GLU A 130 13.85 9.33 -9.08
CA GLU A 130 13.05 9.43 -7.86
C GLU A 130 11.58 9.06 -8.10
N ALA A 131 10.97 9.57 -9.18
CA ALA A 131 9.64 9.15 -9.62
C ALA A 131 9.59 7.63 -9.91
N LYS A 132 10.65 7.08 -10.51
CA LYS A 132 10.79 5.64 -10.80
C LYS A 132 11.07 4.78 -9.56
N THR A 133 11.60 5.31 -8.46
CA THR A 133 11.62 4.60 -7.17
C THR A 133 10.23 4.62 -6.53
N VAL A 134 9.60 5.80 -6.41
CA VAL A 134 8.24 5.93 -5.83
C VAL A 134 7.23 5.03 -6.54
N LEU A 135 7.23 4.97 -7.87
CA LEU A 135 6.37 4.06 -8.62
C LEU A 135 6.65 2.56 -8.37
N ARG A 136 7.89 2.16 -8.05
CA ARG A 136 8.19 0.76 -7.68
C ARG A 136 7.70 0.44 -6.28
N ASP A 137 7.89 1.35 -5.33
CA ASP A 137 7.52 1.11 -3.95
C ASP A 137 6.00 1.20 -3.73
N LEU A 138 5.28 2.05 -4.49
CA LEU A 138 3.81 2.01 -4.58
C LEU A 138 3.29 0.68 -5.15
N ASN A 139 3.97 0.10 -6.16
CA ASN A 139 3.57 -1.20 -6.71
C ASN A 139 3.83 -2.37 -5.74
N LYS A 140 4.93 -2.32 -4.96
CA LYS A 140 5.14 -3.29 -3.86
C LYS A 140 4.05 -3.19 -2.81
N LEU A 141 3.81 -1.98 -2.30
CA LEU A 141 2.79 -1.71 -1.27
C LEU A 141 1.40 -2.14 -1.74
N LYS A 142 1.05 -1.95 -3.02
CA LYS A 142 -0.20 -2.47 -3.60
C LYS A 142 -0.27 -4.01 -3.54
N GLY A 143 0.82 -4.71 -3.86
CA GLY A 143 0.90 -6.17 -3.73
C GLY A 143 0.74 -6.64 -2.29
N GLU A 144 1.51 -6.05 -1.36
CA GLU A 144 1.44 -6.34 0.08
C GLU A 144 0.03 -6.11 0.66
N ILE A 145 -0.65 -5.04 0.24
CA ILE A 145 -2.05 -4.75 0.62
C ILE A 145 -3.02 -5.76 -0.01
N GLU A 146 -2.85 -6.14 -1.29
CA GLU A 146 -3.70 -7.14 -1.93
C GLU A 146 -3.57 -8.52 -1.28
N ASP A 147 -2.37 -8.95 -0.93
CA ASP A 147 -2.14 -10.24 -0.28
C ASP A 147 -2.59 -10.24 1.19
N SER A 148 -2.30 -9.17 1.94
CA SER A 148 -2.85 -8.97 3.30
C SER A 148 -4.39 -8.99 3.29
N ARG A 149 -5.01 -8.38 2.26
CA ARG A 149 -6.47 -8.39 2.08
C ARG A 149 -7.00 -9.79 1.74
N LYS A 150 -6.32 -10.55 0.88
CA LYS A 150 -6.68 -11.96 0.58
C LYS A 150 -6.64 -12.80 1.85
N GLU A 151 -5.57 -12.70 2.64
CA GLU A 151 -5.42 -13.45 3.89
C GLU A 151 -6.49 -13.08 4.92
N SER A 152 -6.67 -11.78 5.18
CA SER A 152 -7.71 -11.29 6.11
C SER A 152 -9.13 -11.70 5.68
N SER A 153 -9.41 -11.71 4.37
CA SER A 153 -10.69 -12.22 3.83
C SER A 153 -10.85 -13.72 4.06
N ALA A 154 -9.79 -14.52 3.82
CA ALA A 154 -9.81 -15.96 4.02
C ALA A 154 -9.96 -16.35 5.50
N GLN A 155 -9.27 -15.65 6.42
CA GLN A 155 -9.48 -15.80 7.87
C GLN A 155 -10.94 -15.51 8.25
N THR A 156 -11.52 -14.42 7.75
CA THR A 156 -12.91 -14.02 8.02
C THR A 156 -13.92 -15.08 7.51
N ILE A 157 -13.74 -15.57 6.28
CA ILE A 157 -14.58 -16.64 5.70
C ILE A 157 -14.47 -17.93 6.53
N THR A 158 -13.27 -18.28 6.98
CA THR A 158 -13.02 -19.46 7.83
C THR A 158 -13.75 -19.37 9.16
N VAL A 159 -13.66 -18.23 9.85
CA VAL A 159 -14.37 -17.98 11.12
C VAL A 159 -15.88 -18.05 10.93
N LEU A 160 -16.41 -17.43 9.87
CA LEU A 160 -17.84 -17.47 9.55
C LEU A 160 -18.33 -18.89 9.25
N SER A 161 -17.58 -19.65 8.45
CA SER A 161 -17.89 -21.05 8.11
C SER A 161 -17.95 -21.94 9.36
N ILE A 162 -16.97 -21.82 10.27
CA ILE A 162 -16.95 -22.57 11.53
C ILE A 162 -18.13 -22.16 12.41
N PHE A 163 -18.41 -20.86 12.55
CA PHE A 163 -19.56 -20.37 13.32
C PHE A 163 -20.90 -20.89 12.77
N THR A 164 -21.10 -20.91 11.45
CA THR A 164 -22.30 -21.45 10.81
C THR A 164 -22.45 -22.95 11.06
N GLY A 165 -21.37 -23.73 10.91
CA GLY A 165 -21.40 -25.18 11.19
C GLY A 165 -21.72 -25.50 12.65
N ILE A 166 -21.13 -24.74 13.58
CA ILE A 166 -21.42 -24.80 15.01
C ILE A 166 -22.90 -24.48 15.29
N ALA A 167 -23.45 -23.41 14.70
CA ALA A 167 -24.85 -23.02 14.88
C ALA A 167 -25.83 -24.09 14.34
N MET A 168 -25.56 -24.65 13.16
CA MET A 168 -26.36 -25.74 12.58
C MET A 168 -26.37 -26.99 13.48
N ALA A 169 -25.22 -27.34 14.06
CA ALA A 169 -25.11 -28.47 14.99
C ALA A 169 -25.98 -28.26 16.24
N PHE A 170 -26.08 -27.03 16.77
CA PHE A 170 -26.97 -26.74 17.91
C PHE A 170 -28.44 -26.70 17.55
N PHE A 171 -28.84 -26.16 16.40
CA PHE A 171 -30.26 -26.22 15.99
C PHE A 171 -30.73 -27.67 15.78
N GLY A 172 -29.89 -28.55 15.23
CA GLY A 172 -30.16 -29.99 15.19
C GLY A 172 -30.19 -30.63 16.59
N GLY A 173 -29.19 -30.35 17.42
CA GLY A 173 -29.08 -30.90 18.78
C GLY A 173 -30.24 -30.49 19.70
N PHE A 174 -30.65 -29.22 19.68
CA PHE A 174 -31.79 -28.73 20.45
C PHE A 174 -33.12 -29.33 20.00
N SER A 175 -33.30 -29.61 18.70
CA SER A 175 -34.49 -30.31 18.20
C SER A 175 -34.58 -31.73 18.78
N LEU A 176 -33.49 -32.50 18.72
CA LEU A 176 -33.42 -33.85 19.31
C LEU A 176 -33.61 -33.84 20.83
N LEU A 177 -33.04 -32.86 21.52
CA LEU A 177 -33.21 -32.68 22.97
C LEU A 177 -34.64 -32.32 23.34
N GLY A 178 -35.32 -31.49 22.55
CA GLY A 178 -36.75 -31.20 22.71
C GLY A 178 -37.59 -32.48 22.68
N SER A 179 -37.37 -33.35 21.69
CA SER A 179 -38.03 -34.66 21.59
C SER A 179 -37.69 -35.60 22.76
N ALA A 180 -36.48 -35.54 23.29
CA ALA A 180 -36.07 -36.30 24.47
C ALA A 180 -36.70 -35.77 25.78
N PHE A 181 -36.97 -34.47 25.89
CA PHE A 181 -37.70 -33.89 27.03
C PHE A 181 -39.20 -34.15 26.95
N ASP A 182 -39.81 -34.11 25.76
CA ASP A 182 -41.25 -34.41 25.57
C ASP A 182 -41.60 -35.87 25.93
N SER A 183 -40.64 -36.79 25.77
CA SER A 183 -40.76 -38.19 26.18
C SER A 183 -40.42 -38.46 27.65
N LEU A 184 -39.92 -37.47 28.41
CA LEU A 184 -39.61 -37.59 29.84
C LEU A 184 -40.83 -37.27 30.71
N ARG A 185 -41.62 -38.30 31.01
CA ARG A 185 -42.90 -38.23 31.77
C ARG A 185 -42.75 -37.97 33.29
N TYR A 186 -41.78 -37.15 33.68
CA TYR A 186 -41.48 -36.75 35.08
C TYR A 186 -41.86 -35.29 35.34
N GLY A 187 -42.05 -34.93 36.60
CA GLY A 187 -42.44 -33.57 37.00
C GLY A 187 -41.38 -32.51 36.70
N VAL A 188 -41.83 -31.27 36.49
CA VAL A 188 -41.04 -30.06 36.14
C VAL A 188 -39.62 -29.99 36.73
N PRO A 189 -39.36 -30.17 38.05
CA PRO A 189 -38.00 -30.03 38.58
C PRO A 189 -37.02 -31.10 38.09
N ALA A 190 -37.48 -32.31 37.71
CA ALA A 190 -36.60 -33.33 37.15
C ALA A 190 -36.12 -32.94 35.75
N VAL A 191 -37.02 -32.43 34.90
CA VAL A 191 -36.69 -31.92 33.56
C VAL A 191 -35.72 -30.73 33.66
N ALA A 192 -35.91 -29.83 34.63
CA ALA A 192 -35.00 -28.71 34.88
C ALA A 192 -33.56 -29.16 35.21
N ILE A 193 -33.39 -30.20 36.05
CA ILE A 193 -32.06 -30.72 36.41
C ILE A 193 -31.38 -31.37 35.20
N VAL A 194 -32.10 -32.20 34.42
CA VAL A 194 -31.51 -32.81 33.20
C VAL A 194 -31.16 -31.73 32.17
N SER A 195 -32.00 -30.70 32.00
CA SER A 195 -31.73 -29.56 31.13
C SER A 195 -30.48 -28.78 31.54
N LEU A 196 -30.25 -28.56 32.84
CA LEU A 196 -29.02 -27.95 33.35
C LEU A 196 -27.76 -28.79 33.07
N ILE A 197 -27.83 -30.11 33.25
CA ILE A 197 -26.71 -31.03 32.97
C ILE A 197 -26.39 -31.04 31.47
N VAL A 198 -27.41 -31.10 30.61
CA VAL A 198 -27.25 -31.00 29.15
C VAL A 198 -26.66 -29.64 28.77
N GLY A 199 -27.17 -28.53 29.33
CA GLY A 199 -26.67 -27.18 29.10
C GLY A 199 -25.19 -27.02 29.46
N PHE A 200 -24.75 -27.61 30.58
CA PHE A 200 -23.34 -27.63 30.99
C PHE A 200 -22.44 -28.37 29.98
N ILE A 201 -22.86 -29.54 29.52
CA ILE A 201 -22.16 -30.35 28.52
C ILE A 201 -22.08 -29.61 27.18
N LEU A 202 -23.19 -29.02 26.72
CA LEU A 202 -23.24 -28.24 25.48
C LEU A 202 -22.35 -26.99 25.58
N PHE A 203 -22.37 -26.25 26.71
CA PHE A 203 -21.53 -25.07 26.89
C PHE A 203 -20.03 -25.40 26.85
N ASN A 204 -19.62 -26.46 27.55
CA ASN A 204 -18.22 -26.93 27.48
C ASN A 204 -17.84 -27.39 26.06
N THR A 205 -18.76 -28.03 25.35
CA THR A 205 -18.58 -28.46 23.95
C THR A 205 -18.46 -27.25 22.99
N ILE A 206 -19.30 -26.21 23.16
CA ILE A 206 -19.18 -24.92 22.45
C ILE A 206 -17.77 -24.35 22.65
N PHE A 207 -17.32 -24.27 23.90
CA PHE A 207 -16.03 -23.67 24.21
C PHE A 207 -14.85 -24.44 23.59
N VAL A 208 -14.85 -25.77 23.64
CA VAL A 208 -13.82 -26.58 22.97
C VAL A 208 -13.80 -26.34 21.46
N PHE A 209 -14.96 -26.29 20.80
CA PHE A 209 -15.03 -25.99 19.36
C PHE A 209 -14.57 -24.56 19.04
N LEU A 210 -14.95 -23.54 19.82
CA LEU A 210 -14.49 -22.16 19.63
C LEU A 210 -12.98 -21.98 19.92
N TYR A 211 -12.43 -22.70 20.89
CA TYR A 211 -11.01 -22.75 21.17
C TYR A 211 -10.22 -23.36 19.99
N VAL A 212 -10.70 -24.48 19.44
CA VAL A 212 -10.12 -25.10 18.23
C VAL A 212 -10.26 -24.15 17.03
N ALA A 213 -11.40 -23.47 16.86
CA ALA A 213 -11.61 -22.49 15.81
C ALA A 213 -10.60 -21.34 15.86
N SER A 214 -10.38 -20.73 17.04
CA SER A 214 -9.35 -19.69 17.23
C SER A 214 -7.95 -20.22 16.92
N LYS A 215 -7.63 -21.44 17.35
CA LYS A 215 -6.33 -22.06 17.10
C LYS A 215 -6.08 -22.34 15.61
N ILE A 216 -7.11 -22.67 14.84
CA ILE A 216 -7.05 -22.83 13.38
C ILE A 216 -7.00 -21.47 12.68
N SER A 217 -7.71 -20.46 13.18
CA SER A 217 -7.77 -19.10 12.62
C SER A 217 -6.47 -18.28 12.78
N GLY A 218 -5.41 -18.84 13.38
CA GLY A 218 -4.12 -18.17 13.61
C GLY A 218 -4.14 -17.09 14.71
N ASN A 219 -5.25 -16.38 14.87
CA ASN A 219 -5.46 -15.35 15.88
C ASN A 219 -5.80 -15.98 17.25
N PRO A 220 -4.90 -15.90 18.25
CA PRO A 220 -5.19 -16.42 19.58
C PRO A 220 -6.22 -15.52 20.29
N ILE A 221 -7.37 -16.08 20.68
CA ILE A 221 -8.42 -15.39 21.47
C ILE A 221 -7.87 -14.75 22.76
N SER A 222 -6.76 -15.26 23.27
CA SER A 222 -5.98 -14.60 24.31
C SER A 222 -5.19 -13.42 23.76
N GLY A 223 -5.60 -12.20 24.10
CA GLY A 223 -4.83 -11.00 23.87
C GLY A 223 -3.53 -10.94 24.66
N CYS A 224 -2.47 -11.60 24.17
CA CYS A 224 -1.13 -11.01 24.25
C CYS A 224 -1.08 -9.87 23.22
N GLY A 225 -1.85 -8.81 23.48
CA GLY A 225 -1.80 -7.59 22.70
C GLY A 225 -0.38 -7.02 22.77
N ASN A 226 0.14 -6.57 21.63
CA ASN A 226 1.53 -6.13 21.54
C ASN A 226 1.77 -4.84 22.34
N ARG A 227 2.16 -4.98 23.61
CA ARG A 227 2.91 -3.99 24.39
C ARG A 227 3.60 -4.53 25.66
N ASP A 228 3.03 -5.53 26.34
CA ASP A 228 3.54 -6.02 27.65
C ASP A 228 4.30 -7.36 27.60
N CYS A 229 4.78 -7.80 26.43
CA CYS A 229 5.61 -9.01 26.29
C CYS A 229 6.95 -8.79 25.55
N VAL A 230 7.33 -7.53 25.30
CA VAL A 230 8.63 -7.17 24.72
C VAL A 230 9.77 -7.17 25.76
N SER A 231 9.43 -7.17 27.06
CA SER A 231 10.37 -7.20 28.19
C SER A 231 10.80 -8.61 28.62
N CYS A 232 10.48 -9.65 27.83
CA CYS A 232 10.80 -11.05 28.13
C CYS A 232 11.91 -11.64 27.23
N GLU A 233 12.90 -10.82 26.86
CA GLU A 233 14.19 -11.34 26.39
C GLU A 233 15.36 -10.64 27.12
N VAL A 234 16.37 -11.44 27.46
CA VAL A 234 17.61 -11.08 28.20
C VAL A 234 17.43 -10.53 29.63
N ASN A 235 17.80 -11.38 30.59
CA ASN A 235 18.09 -11.12 32.01
C ASN A 235 16.94 -10.89 33.03
N SER A 236 16.77 -11.94 33.85
CA SER A 236 16.32 -11.93 35.26
C SER A 236 14.82 -11.82 35.58
N SER A 237 14.37 -12.80 36.37
CA SER A 237 13.27 -12.66 37.34
C SER A 237 11.83 -12.52 36.84
N CYS A 238 11.41 -13.30 35.84
CA CYS A 238 10.01 -13.75 35.79
C CYS A 238 9.70 -14.53 37.09
N LYS A 239 9.02 -13.90 38.07
CA LYS A 239 8.65 -14.56 39.32
C LYS A 239 7.60 -15.65 39.09
N GLU A 240 8.05 -16.89 38.99
CA GLU A 240 7.17 -18.06 39.04
C GLU A 240 6.52 -18.21 40.43
N LYS A 241 5.34 -17.60 40.60
CA LYS A 241 4.41 -17.93 41.69
C LYS A 241 2.93 -17.92 41.33
N ASP A 242 2.59 -17.67 40.07
CA ASP A 242 1.27 -17.96 39.50
C ASP A 242 1.23 -19.43 39.04
N GLY A 243 0.49 -20.27 39.77
CA GLY A 243 0.29 -21.68 39.39
C GLY A 243 -0.40 -21.82 38.02
N CYS A 244 -0.22 -22.97 37.36
CA CYS A 244 -0.69 -23.22 35.99
C CYS A 244 -2.19 -22.85 35.78
N LEU A 245 -3.05 -23.20 36.74
CA LEU A 245 -4.45 -22.80 36.78
C LEU A 245 -4.62 -21.27 36.70
N SER A 246 -3.91 -20.49 37.51
CA SER A 246 -4.02 -19.02 37.51
C SER A 246 -3.67 -18.40 36.16
N ARG A 247 -2.67 -18.94 35.44
CA ARG A 247 -2.34 -18.54 34.06
C ARG A 247 -3.49 -18.84 33.08
N ILE A 248 -4.25 -19.93 33.27
CA ILE A 248 -5.44 -20.27 32.47
C ILE A 248 -6.62 -19.36 32.83
N PHE A 249 -6.91 -19.16 34.12
CA PHE A 249 -7.97 -18.25 34.59
C PHE A 249 -7.77 -16.81 34.09
N LYS A 250 -6.52 -16.29 34.08
CA LYS A 250 -6.20 -14.97 33.49
C LYS A 250 -6.38 -14.92 31.97
N ARG A 251 -6.30 -16.06 31.28
CA ARG A 251 -6.35 -16.17 29.81
C ARG A 251 -7.75 -16.45 29.27
N TYR A 252 -8.63 -17.03 30.09
CA TYR A 252 -9.99 -17.46 29.73
C TYR A 252 -11.05 -17.02 30.77
N GLN A 253 -10.83 -15.86 31.40
CA GLN A 253 -11.59 -15.35 32.55
C GLN A 253 -13.12 -15.42 32.37
N LEU A 254 -13.63 -15.08 31.18
CA LEU A 254 -15.08 -15.12 30.88
C LEU A 254 -15.66 -16.54 31.02
N ILE A 255 -14.98 -17.54 30.46
CA ILE A 255 -15.46 -18.93 30.44
C ILE A 255 -15.44 -19.51 31.85
N CYS A 256 -14.34 -19.31 32.58
CA CYS A 256 -14.23 -19.72 33.97
C CYS A 256 -15.33 -19.10 34.86
N ILE A 257 -15.74 -17.85 34.60
CA ILE A 257 -16.87 -17.22 35.31
C ILE A 257 -18.20 -17.91 34.94
N ILE A 258 -18.44 -18.19 33.66
CA ILE A 258 -19.69 -18.83 33.20
C ILE A 258 -19.81 -20.27 33.73
N ASP A 259 -18.76 -21.08 33.67
CA ASP A 259 -18.76 -22.44 34.22
C ASP A 259 -19.01 -22.45 35.74
N ILE A 260 -18.38 -21.53 36.50
CA ILE A 260 -18.62 -21.38 37.93
C ILE A 260 -20.09 -21.01 38.21
N VAL A 261 -20.66 -20.07 37.45
CA VAL A 261 -22.08 -19.69 37.57
C VAL A 261 -23.01 -20.86 37.25
N LEU A 262 -22.71 -21.64 36.21
CA LEU A 262 -23.52 -22.79 35.78
C LEU A 262 -23.47 -23.92 36.84
N VAL A 263 -22.29 -24.20 37.41
CA VAL A 263 -22.14 -25.14 38.54
C VAL A 263 -22.88 -24.66 39.79
N VAL A 264 -22.80 -23.36 40.12
CA VAL A 264 -23.55 -22.78 41.25
C VAL A 264 -25.07 -22.90 41.03
N LEU A 265 -25.56 -22.67 39.81
CA LEU A 265 -26.99 -22.89 39.49
C LEU A 265 -27.38 -24.37 39.64
N LEU A 266 -26.56 -25.31 39.18
CA LEU A 266 -26.81 -26.75 39.34
C LEU A 266 -26.90 -27.15 40.84
N VAL A 267 -25.99 -26.61 41.67
CA VAL A 267 -26.03 -26.80 43.14
C VAL A 267 -27.29 -26.17 43.76
N ILE A 268 -27.70 -24.97 43.34
CA ILE A 268 -28.93 -24.34 43.84
C ILE A 268 -30.17 -25.16 43.46
N PHE A 269 -30.29 -25.60 42.20
CA PHE A 269 -31.44 -26.40 41.74
C PHE A 269 -31.51 -27.77 42.42
N THR A 270 -30.38 -28.43 42.68
CA THR A 270 -30.36 -29.70 43.43
C THR A 270 -30.69 -29.51 44.91
N ILE A 271 -30.22 -28.43 45.56
CA ILE A 271 -30.63 -28.09 46.93
C ILE A 271 -32.14 -27.78 47.00
N LEU A 272 -32.68 -27.00 46.06
CA LEU A 272 -34.12 -26.73 45.98
C LEU A 272 -34.95 -28.01 45.75
N PHE A 273 -34.44 -28.95 44.96
CA PHE A 273 -35.06 -30.26 44.76
C PHE A 273 -35.04 -31.12 46.04
N PHE A 274 -33.95 -31.12 46.81
CA PHE A 274 -33.91 -31.81 48.11
C PHE A 274 -34.86 -31.17 49.13
N ILE A 275 -34.95 -29.84 49.19
CA ILE A 275 -35.87 -29.12 50.09
C ILE A 275 -37.33 -29.40 49.72
N THR A 276 -37.70 -29.31 48.44
CA THR A 276 -39.08 -29.56 47.98
C THR A 276 -39.46 -31.04 47.99
N GLY A 277 -38.50 -31.95 47.80
CA GLY A 277 -38.69 -33.39 47.95
C GLY A 277 -38.83 -33.84 49.41
N GLY A 278 -38.27 -33.10 50.36
CA GLY A 278 -38.32 -33.41 51.80
C GLY A 278 -39.67 -33.21 52.47
N VAL A 279 -40.63 -32.50 51.85
CA VAL A 279 -41.93 -32.15 52.45
C VAL A 279 -43.06 -32.97 51.84
N LYS A 280 -43.08 -34.29 52.10
CA LYS A 280 -44.19 -35.19 51.74
C LYS A 280 -44.51 -36.27 52.79
N THR A 281 -44.86 -35.85 54.00
CA THR A 281 -45.65 -36.68 54.94
C THR A 281 -46.62 -35.83 55.75
N THR A 282 -47.90 -36.25 55.75
CA THR A 282 -48.97 -36.11 56.78
C THR A 282 -50.29 -35.53 56.22
N THR A 283 -51.30 -36.41 56.12
CA THR A 283 -52.79 -36.20 56.04
C THR A 283 -53.37 -35.16 55.06
N ALA A 284 -54.36 -35.44 54.18
CA ALA A 284 -55.68 -36.08 54.39
C ALA A 284 -56.65 -35.21 55.24
N ASP A 285 -57.87 -34.83 54.82
CA ASP A 285 -58.57 -34.92 53.50
C ASP A 285 -59.17 -33.52 53.13
N GLU A 286 -60.39 -33.20 52.67
CA GLU A 286 -61.65 -33.92 52.35
C GLU A 286 -62.50 -33.17 51.27
N ALA A 287 -63.81 -32.94 51.46
CA ALA A 287 -64.76 -32.43 50.47
C ALA A 287 -64.74 -30.88 50.30
N SER A 288 -65.35 -30.25 49.28
CA SER A 288 -66.60 -30.62 48.59
C SER A 288 -66.84 -29.93 47.22
N SER A 289 -67.59 -30.61 46.35
CA SER A 289 -68.63 -30.16 45.37
C SER A 289 -68.62 -28.71 44.83
N THR A 290 -68.92 -28.37 43.56
CA THR A 290 -69.59 -29.04 42.40
C THR A 290 -69.15 -28.28 41.11
N VAL A 291 -69.64 -28.39 39.85
CA VAL A 291 -70.85 -28.94 39.16
C VAL A 291 -70.36 -29.76 37.92
N THR A 292 -71.25 -30.27 37.06
CA THR A 292 -70.91 -31.00 35.79
C THR A 292 -71.77 -30.53 34.59
N THR A 293 -71.21 -30.51 33.37
CA THR A 293 -71.88 -30.30 32.04
C THR A 293 -72.60 -28.94 31.83
N GLN A 294 -72.95 -28.45 30.63
CA GLN A 294 -72.88 -28.88 29.19
C GLN A 294 -72.61 -27.59 28.32
N SER A 295 -72.66 -27.42 26.98
CA SER A 295 -72.98 -28.15 25.71
C SER A 295 -72.25 -27.41 24.56
N ALA A 296 -71.68 -28.02 23.51
CA ALA A 296 -72.25 -28.55 22.24
C ALA A 296 -72.98 -27.54 21.30
N SER A 297 -72.65 -27.61 19.98
CA SER A 297 -73.14 -26.85 18.79
C SER A 297 -72.89 -25.31 18.76
N SER A 298 -72.88 -24.60 17.61
CA SER A 298 -73.25 -24.92 16.20
C SER A 298 -72.33 -24.25 15.14
N GLU A 299 -72.58 -24.54 13.84
CA GLU A 299 -72.09 -23.80 12.65
C GLU A 299 -72.61 -22.33 12.64
N MET A 300 -72.13 -21.34 11.86
CA MET A 300 -72.02 -21.28 10.38
C MET A 300 -71.48 -19.89 9.89
N ASP A 301 -70.87 -19.84 8.69
CA ASP A 301 -70.55 -18.68 7.80
C ASP A 301 -69.78 -17.40 8.28
N GLY A 302 -68.86 -16.90 7.43
CA GLY A 302 -68.28 -15.53 7.56
C GLY A 302 -66.84 -15.33 7.03
N VAL A 303 -66.68 -15.00 5.74
CA VAL A 303 -65.40 -14.68 5.04
C VAL A 303 -65.58 -13.36 4.27
N PRO A 304 -64.56 -12.50 3.96
CA PRO A 304 -63.11 -12.54 4.22
C PRO A 304 -62.56 -11.28 4.98
N SER A 305 -61.23 -11.18 5.18
CA SER A 305 -60.41 -10.04 4.66
C SER A 305 -58.93 -10.05 5.10
N SER A 306 -57.99 -9.96 4.15
CA SER A 306 -56.65 -9.29 4.25
C SER A 306 -55.59 -9.82 5.27
N VAL A 307 -54.27 -9.88 5.00
CA VAL A 307 -53.46 -9.77 3.76
C VAL A 307 -52.41 -10.90 3.78
N ALA A 308 -52.22 -11.61 2.67
CA ALA A 308 -51.15 -12.61 2.50
C ALA A 308 -50.33 -12.36 1.22
N ALA A 309 -49.51 -11.31 1.26
CA ALA A 309 -48.49 -10.88 0.30
C ALA A 309 -47.69 -9.77 1.02
N SER A 310 -46.38 -9.56 0.90
CA SER A 310 -45.29 -10.01 0.01
C SER A 310 -43.96 -9.65 0.75
N VAL A 311 -42.71 -9.79 0.28
CA VAL A 311 -42.08 -10.20 -0.99
C VAL A 311 -40.95 -11.19 -0.62
N ALA A 312 -40.90 -12.34 -1.29
CA ALA A 312 -39.63 -12.97 -1.63
C ALA A 312 -39.31 -12.63 -3.10
N GLU A 313 -38.06 -12.84 -3.53
CA GLU A 313 -37.55 -12.63 -4.91
C GLU A 313 -36.93 -11.25 -5.20
N SER A 314 -35.60 -11.23 -5.32
CA SER A 314 -34.82 -10.32 -6.20
C SER A 314 -33.33 -10.71 -6.19
N ILE A 315 -32.97 -11.74 -6.97
CA ILE A 315 -31.58 -11.99 -7.38
C ILE A 315 -31.54 -12.02 -8.91
N SER A 316 -30.52 -11.36 -9.48
CA SER A 316 -30.16 -11.37 -10.90
C SER A 316 -31.15 -10.76 -11.90
N GLN A 317 -30.92 -9.49 -12.27
CA GLN A 317 -30.56 -9.16 -13.67
C GLN A 317 -30.13 -7.68 -13.82
N ARG A 318 -28.85 -7.47 -14.18
CA ARG A 318 -28.36 -6.61 -15.29
C ARG A 318 -26.85 -6.31 -15.14
N GLN A 319 -26.09 -6.66 -16.17
CA GLN A 319 -24.90 -5.89 -16.57
C GLN A 319 -25.34 -4.81 -17.56
N GLU A 320 -24.43 -3.87 -17.86
CA GLU A 320 -24.55 -2.80 -18.86
C GLU A 320 -25.63 -1.75 -18.47
N GLU A 321 -25.35 -0.44 -18.45
CA GLU A 321 -24.52 0.35 -19.37
C GLU A 321 -23.44 1.23 -18.67
N GLN A 322 -22.55 1.82 -19.47
CA GLN A 322 -21.58 2.84 -19.04
C GLN A 322 -22.18 4.26 -19.11
N PRO A 323 -21.80 5.18 -18.20
CA PRO A 323 -21.80 6.61 -18.49
C PRO A 323 -20.40 7.06 -18.94
N ALA A 324 -20.23 7.35 -20.23
CA ALA A 324 -19.09 8.11 -20.72
C ALA A 324 -19.47 9.61 -20.76
N SER A 325 -18.73 10.46 -20.05
CA SER A 325 -18.85 11.92 -20.16
C SER A 325 -17.47 12.57 -20.34
N SER A 326 -17.45 13.65 -21.11
CA SER A 326 -16.23 14.21 -21.71
C SER A 326 -15.76 15.50 -21.03
N SER A 327 -14.45 15.68 -20.91
CA SER A 327 -13.71 16.96 -20.92
C SER A 327 -12.25 16.74 -20.54
N VAL A 328 -11.27 17.59 -20.90
CA VAL A 328 -11.13 18.54 -22.03
C VAL A 328 -9.62 18.70 -22.21
N GLN A 329 -9.11 18.69 -23.45
CA GLN A 329 -7.93 19.50 -23.81
C GLN A 329 -7.76 19.61 -25.33
N GLY A 330 -7.69 20.86 -25.78
CA GLY A 330 -6.96 21.35 -26.96
C GLY A 330 -6.16 22.56 -26.52
#